data_AF-F0SG02-F1
#
_entry.id   AF-F0SG02-F1
#
_cell.length_a   1.000
_cell.length_b   1.000
_cell.length_c   1.000
_cell.angle_alpha   90.00
_cell.angle_beta   90.00
_cell.angle_gamma   90.00
#
_symmetry.space_group_name_H-M   'P 1'
#
loop_
_entity.id
_entity.type
_entity.pdbx_description
1 polymer ?
#
loop_
_entity_poly.entity_id
_entity_poly.type
_entity_poly.pdbx_seq_one_letter_code
_entity_poly.pdbx_strand_id
1 'polypeptide(L)' 'MWFGGFFWYLILFPVVLIFGTVLAMGVYAFTGNSLIDMFAIWFNRSAKLTCWHCGKETPSDQKTCRHCGEELQ' A
#
# COMPACT_ATOMS: atom_id res chain seq x y z
N MET A 1 37.96 33.08 -13.96
CA MET A 1 36.75 33.42 -13.18
C MET A 1 35.64 32.42 -13.51
N TRP A 2 35.82 31.16 -13.11
CA TRP A 2 34.91 30.05 -13.48
C TRP A 2 34.90 28.97 -12.39
N PHE A 3 34.95 29.37 -11.11
CA PHE A 3 34.92 28.44 -9.97
C PHE A 3 33.74 28.70 -9.01
N GLY A 4 33.15 29.90 -9.05
CA GLY A 4 32.03 30.26 -8.17
C GLY A 4 30.73 29.53 -8.49
N GLY A 5 30.43 29.27 -9.76
CA GLY A 5 29.22 28.55 -10.16
C GLY A 5 29.22 27.08 -9.75
N PHE A 6 30.36 26.41 -9.80
CA PHE A 6 30.48 24.99 -9.45
C PHE A 6 30.22 24.76 -7.96
N PHE A 7 30.78 25.61 -7.10
CA PHE A 7 30.54 25.56 -5.65
C PHE A 7 29.09 25.84 -5.27
N TRP A 8 28.41 26.73 -6.02
CA TRP A 8 27.01 27.06 -5.82
C TRP A 8 26.10 25.86 -6.08
N TYR A 9 26.34 25.11 -7.16
CA TYR A 9 25.60 23.88 -7.46
C TYR A 9 25.89 22.75 -6.46
N LEU A 10 27.12 22.63 -5.96
CA LEU A 10 27.50 21.62 -4.97
C LEU A 10 26.73 21.78 -3.64
N ILE A 11 26.36 23.01 -3.30
CA ILE A 11 25.57 23.33 -2.10
C ILE A 11 24.07 23.34 -2.39
N LEU A 12 23.63 23.89 -3.53
CA LEU A 12 22.20 23.95 -3.85
C LEU A 12 21.61 22.58 -4.19
N PHE A 13 22.36 21.72 -4.87
CA PHE A 13 21.88 20.40 -5.28
C PHE A 13 21.41 19.53 -4.10
N PRO A 14 22.19 19.36 -3.00
CA PRO A 14 21.72 18.62 -1.84
C PRO A 14 20.58 19.34 -1.11
N VAL A 15 20.56 20.68 -1.07
CA VAL A 15 19.48 21.44 -0.43
C VAL A 15 18.15 21.24 -1.15
N VAL A 16 18.14 21.30 -2.49
CA VAL A 16 16.94 21.05 -3.30
C VAL A 16 16.47 19.61 -3.18
N LEU A 17 17.40 18.64 -3.13
CA LEU A 17 17.06 17.23 -2.90
C LEU A 17 16.41 17.03 -1.53
N ILE A 18 17.02 17.55 -0.46
CA ILE A 18 16.48 17.43 0.91
C ILE A 18 15.10 18.08 0.97
N PHE A 19 14.97 19.31 0.46
CA PHE A 19 13.69 20.01 0.46
C PHE A 19 12.60 19.27 -0.35
N GLY A 20 12.96 18.73 -1.51
CA GLY A 20 12.07 17.90 -2.33
C GLY A 20 11.63 16.62 -1.62
N THR A 21 12.54 15.92 -0.95
CA THR A 21 12.20 14.70 -0.18
C THR A 21 11.31 14.99 1.02
N VAL A 22 11.54 16.10 1.74
CA VAL A 22 10.70 16.51 2.87
C VAL A 22 9.31 16.90 2.41
N LEU A 23 9.19 17.64 1.30
CA LEU A 23 7.88 17.94 0.70
C LEU A 23 7.17 16.67 0.24
N ALA A 24 7.87 15.73 -0.39
CA ALA A 24 7.30 14.45 -0.78
C ALA A 24 6.80 13.68 0.45
N MET A 25 7.59 13.57 1.51
CA MET A 25 7.17 12.92 2.77
C MET A 25 5.96 13.62 3.39
N GLY A 26 5.91 14.96 3.37
CA GLY A 26 4.76 15.73 3.82
C GLY A 26 3.50 15.39 3.01
N VAL A 27 3.61 15.40 1.68
CA VAL A 27 2.50 15.01 0.79
C VAL A 27 2.08 13.56 1.03
N TYR A 28 3.03 12.63 1.21
CA TYR A 28 2.72 11.23 1.57
C TYR A 28 1.95 11.14 2.90
N ALA A 29 2.34 11.92 3.92
CA ALA A 29 1.64 11.96 5.19
C ALA A 29 0.21 12.55 5.06
N PHE A 30 0.02 13.55 4.20
CA PHE A 30 -1.29 14.16 3.95
C PHE A 30 -2.21 13.33 3.03
N THR A 31 -1.65 12.61 2.05
CA THR A 31 -2.42 11.84 1.05
C THR A 31 -2.68 10.39 1.50
N GLY A 32 -1.98 9.94 2.55
CA GLY A 32 -2.10 8.59 3.09
C GLY A 32 -1.58 7.50 2.14
N ASN A 33 -1.55 6.26 2.63
CA ASN A 33 -1.06 5.08 1.90
C ASN A 33 -2.12 4.46 0.98
N SER A 34 -2.92 5.30 0.30
CA SER A 34 -4.04 4.88 -0.57
C SER A 34 -3.68 3.80 -1.59
N LEU A 35 -2.43 3.75 -2.06
CA LEU A 35 -1.91 2.70 -2.94
C LEU A 35 -1.69 1.35 -2.24
N ILE A 36 -1.21 1.37 -1.00
CA ILE A 36 -0.91 0.15 -0.22
C ILE A 36 -2.21 -0.48 0.28
N ASP A 37 -3.19 0.35 0.69
CA ASP A 37 -4.52 -0.12 1.09
C ASP A 37 -5.26 -0.81 -0.06
N MET A 38 -5.19 -0.26 -1.29
CA MET A 38 -5.76 -0.94 -2.47
C MET A 38 -5.06 -2.26 -2.78
N PHE A 39 -3.74 -2.32 -2.64
CA PHE A 39 -2.98 -3.55 -2.90
C PHE A 39 -3.25 -4.64 -1.86
N ALA A 40 -3.41 -4.25 -0.58
CA ALA A 40 -3.77 -5.16 0.51
C ALA A 40 -5.16 -5.76 0.31
N ILE A 41 -6.15 -4.98 -0.11
CA ILE A 41 -7.50 -5.48 -0.43
C ILE A 41 -7.46 -6.45 -1.62
N TRP A 42 -6.64 -6.15 -2.63
CA TRP A 42 -6.49 -7.01 -3.80
C TRP A 42 -5.87 -8.37 -3.46
N PHE A 43 -4.83 -8.39 -2.61
CA PHE A 43 -4.25 -9.66 -2.13
C PHE A 43 -5.18 -10.44 -1.19
N ASN A 44 -5.95 -9.76 -0.33
CA ASN A 44 -6.82 -10.43 0.64
C ASN A 44 -8.10 -11.03 0.01
N ARG A 45 -8.55 -10.53 -1.15
CA ARG A 45 -9.69 -11.12 -1.89
C ARG A 45 -9.47 -12.56 -2.35
N SER A 46 -8.23 -13.05 -2.36
CA SER A 46 -7.91 -14.41 -2.81
C SER A 46 -7.97 -15.45 -1.68
N ALA A 47 -8.29 -15.08 -0.45
CA ALA A 47 -8.50 -16.04 0.62
C ALA A 47 -9.77 -16.86 0.32
N LYS A 48 -9.59 -18.11 -0.13
CA LYS A 48 -10.67 -19.10 -0.14
C LYS A 48 -10.73 -19.70 1.26
N LEU A 49 -11.85 -19.55 1.94
CA LEU A 49 -12.07 -20.17 3.25
C LEU A 49 -12.68 -21.55 3.02
N THR A 50 -12.06 -22.57 3.62
CA THR A 50 -12.62 -23.92 3.64
C THR A 50 -13.65 -23.97 4.76
N CYS A 51 -14.88 -24.35 4.43
CA CYS A 51 -15.94 -24.49 5.43
C CYS A 51 -15.59 -25.63 6.40
N TRP A 52 -15.56 -25.33 7.70
CA TRP A 52 -15.27 -26.31 8.75
C TRP A 52 -16.31 -27.43 8.84
N HIS A 53 -17.54 -27.19 8.41
CA HIS A 53 -18.63 -28.16 8.53
C HIS A 53 -18.71 -29.12 7.35
N CYS A 54 -18.61 -28.62 6.11
CA CYS A 54 -18.70 -29.46 4.91
C CYS A 54 -17.35 -29.77 4.24
N GLY A 55 -16.26 -29.12 4.67
CA GLY A 55 -14.93 -29.28 4.09
C GLY A 55 -14.77 -28.72 2.67
N LYS A 56 -15.76 -27.99 2.16
CA LYS A 56 -15.74 -27.42 0.80
C LYS A 56 -15.17 -26.01 0.78
N GLU A 57 -14.46 -25.68 -0.29
CA GLU A 57 -13.95 -24.33 -0.52
C GLU A 57 -15.11 -23.36 -0.80
N THR A 58 -15.08 -22.23 -0.13
CA THR A 58 -16.04 -21.13 -0.33
C THR A 58 -15.30 -19.80 -0.37
N PRO A 59 -15.78 -18.84 -1.18
CA PRO A 59 -15.17 -17.52 -1.23
C PRO A 59 -15.30 -16.84 0.14
N SER A 60 -14.19 -16.29 0.67
CA SER A 60 -14.16 -15.65 2.00
C SER A 60 -15.06 -14.42 2.12
N ASP A 61 -15.59 -13.92 1.00
CA ASP A 61 -16.54 -12.80 0.98
C ASP A 61 -17.93 -13.20 1.50
N GLN A 62 -18.21 -14.51 1.64
CA GLN A 62 -19.49 -15.01 2.11
C GLN A 62 -19.40 -15.48 3.58
N LYS A 63 -20.27 -14.93 4.42
CA LYS A 63 -20.43 -15.34 5.82
C LYS A 63 -21.02 -16.74 5.98
N THR A 64 -21.71 -17.23 4.94
CA THR A 64 -22.43 -18.50 4.94
C THR A 64 -21.99 -19.37 3.76
N CYS A 65 -21.87 -20.66 4.03
CA CYS A 65 -21.41 -21.62 3.06
C CYS A 65 -22.52 -21.90 2.04
N ARG A 66 -22.22 -21.73 0.76
CA ARG A 66 -23.17 -22.03 -0.34
C ARG A 66 -23.56 -23.51 -0.45
N HIS A 67 -22.79 -24.41 0.16
CA HIS A 67 -23.00 -25.85 0.03
C HIS A 67 -23.79 -26.45 1.18
N CYS A 68 -23.49 -26.05 2.42
CA CYS A 68 -24.18 -26.58 3.60
C CYS A 68 -25.12 -25.57 4.27
N GLY A 69 -25.02 -24.29 3.94
CA GLY A 69 -25.82 -23.23 4.56
C GLY A 69 -25.33 -22.78 5.94
N GLU A 70 -24.30 -23.41 6.50
CA GLU A 70 -23.71 -22.99 7.78
C GLU A 70 -22.77 -21.81 7.66
N GLU A 71 -22.60 -21.13 8.79
CA GLU A 71 -21.72 -19.97 8.96
C GLU A 71 -20.26 -20.40 8.83
N LEU A 72 -19.49 -19.70 8.01
CA LEU A 72 -18.07 -20.01 7.78
C LEU A 72 -17.15 -19.55 8.92
N GLN A 73 -17.62 -18.62 9.74
CA GLN A 73 -17.16 -18.27 11.09
C GLN A 73 -18.04 -17.16 11.67
#